data_AF-A0A5B7K5M7-F1
#
_entry.id   AF-A0A5B7K5M7-F1
#
_cell.length_a   1.000
_cell.length_b   1.000
_cell.length_c   1.000
_cell.angle_alpha   90.00
_cell.angle_beta   90.00
_cell.angle_gamma   90.00
#
_symmetry.space_group_name_H-M   'P 1'
#
loop_
_entity.id
_entity.type
_entity.pdbx_description
1 polymer ?
#
loop_
_entity_poly.entity_id
_entity_poly.type
_entity_poly.pdbx_seq_one_letter_code
_entity_poly.pdbx_strand_id
1 'polypeptide(L)'
;MKIRFQLSADDMMLKCLAGRTQNRNESLHSITWRICPKHKNVNKPMLDFATAQAVANYNTGYANSYLDSIMGIPRATAVHKLLKEQDRRMDIVPRKKIQNKRLQEELAYETGLF
;
A
#
# COMPACT_ATOMS: atom_id res chain seq x y z
N MET A 1 -4.11 -12.78 -24.40
CA MET A 1 -5.13 -12.83 -23.33
C MET A 1 -4.81 -13.97 -22.35
N LYS A 2 -3.79 -13.82 -21.47
CA LYS A 2 -3.34 -14.88 -20.54
C LYS A 2 -3.32 -14.48 -19.06
N ILE A 3 -3.55 -13.20 -18.77
CA ILE A 3 -3.48 -12.65 -17.41
C ILE A 3 -4.69 -13.09 -16.56
N ARG A 4 -5.88 -13.21 -17.17
CA ARG A 4 -7.12 -13.52 -16.45
C ARG A 4 -7.11 -14.91 -15.80
N PHE A 5 -6.56 -15.92 -16.49
CA PHE A 5 -6.52 -17.30 -15.98
C PHE A 5 -5.50 -17.50 -14.86
N GLN A 6 -4.40 -16.75 -14.85
CA GLN A 6 -3.41 -16.81 -13.77
C GLN A 6 -3.94 -16.16 -12.47
N LEU A 7 -4.81 -15.15 -12.58
CA LEU A 7 -5.48 -14.51 -11.44
C LEU A 7 -6.68 -15.30 -10.90
N SER A 8 -7.20 -16.27 -11.65
CA SER A 8 -8.35 -17.10 -11.27
C SER A 8 -7.95 -18.45 -10.65
N ALA A 9 -6.66 -18.72 -10.47
CA ALA A 9 -6.22 -19.91 -9.74
C ALA A 9 -6.53 -19.76 -8.24
N ASP A 10 -7.13 -20.79 -7.64
CA ASP A 10 -7.58 -20.78 -6.24
C ASP A 10 -6.46 -20.42 -5.25
N ASP A 11 -5.23 -20.88 -5.51
CA ASP A 11 -4.03 -20.53 -4.73
C ASP A 11 -3.71 -19.03 -4.72
N MET A 12 -4.02 -18.32 -5.80
CA MET A 12 -3.81 -16.87 -5.91
C MET A 12 -4.96 -16.09 -5.27
N MET A 13 -6.20 -16.58 -5.42
CA MET A 13 -7.35 -16.03 -4.68
C MET A 13 -7.17 -16.17 -3.17
N LEU A 14 -6.65 -17.31 -2.69
CA LEU A 14 -6.37 -17.53 -1.27
C LEU A 14 -5.32 -16.54 -0.74
N LYS A 15 -4.32 -16.16 -1.53
CA LYS A 15 -3.35 -15.10 -1.15
C LYS A 15 -4.01 -13.72 -1.07
N CYS A 16 -4.99 -13.43 -1.92
CA CYS A 16 -5.79 -12.21 -1.86
C CYS A 16 -6.77 -12.19 -0.66
N LEU A 17 -7.38 -13.34 -0.35
CA LEU A 17 -8.29 -13.55 0.79
C LEU A 17 -7.56 -13.48 2.14
N ALA A 18 -6.33 -13.99 2.21
CA ALA A 18 -5.48 -13.99 3.41
C ALA A 18 -5.03 -12.58 3.85
N GLY A 19 -5.59 -11.51 3.27
CA GLY A 19 -5.36 -10.13 3.68
C GLY A 19 -3.92 -9.65 3.54
N ARG A 20 -3.03 -10.46 2.95
CA ARG A 20 -1.66 -10.06 2.64
C ARG A 20 -1.76 -8.87 1.70
N THR A 21 -1.10 -7.79 2.11
CA THR A 21 -1.27 -6.46 1.54
C THR A 21 -1.14 -6.51 0.02
N GLN A 22 -1.99 -5.73 -0.66
CA GLN A 22 -1.86 -5.53 -2.10
C GLN A 22 -0.40 -5.24 -2.43
N ASN A 23 0.09 -5.92 -3.45
CA ASN A 23 1.45 -5.83 -3.95
C ASN A 23 1.93 -4.36 -3.93
N ARG A 24 3.04 -4.06 -3.25
CA ARG A 24 3.55 -2.67 -3.14
C ARG A 24 3.72 -2.01 -4.50
N ASN A 25 4.07 -2.80 -5.51
CA ASN A 25 4.19 -2.33 -6.89
C ASN A 25 2.83 -1.94 -7.48
N GLU A 26 1.75 -2.67 -7.19
CA GLU A 26 0.39 -2.33 -7.65
C GLU A 26 -0.10 -1.01 -7.05
N SER A 27 0.15 -0.79 -5.75
CA SER A 27 -0.20 0.46 -5.08
C SER A 27 0.54 1.66 -5.67
N LEU A 28 1.86 1.55 -5.89
CA LEU A 28 2.65 2.62 -6.52
C LEU A 28 2.22 2.89 -7.97
N HIS A 29 2.03 1.82 -8.74
CA HIS A 29 1.58 1.93 -10.12
C HIS A 29 0.18 2.54 -10.23
N SER A 30 -0.73 2.26 -9.29
CA SER A 30 -2.08 2.87 -9.30
C SER A 30 -2.02 4.40 -9.21
N ILE A 31 -1.12 4.95 -8.38
CA ILE A 31 -0.94 6.39 -8.22
C ILE A 31 -0.30 6.98 -9.48
N THR A 32 0.72 6.31 -10.01
CA THR A 32 1.42 6.73 -11.23
C THR A 32 0.46 6.78 -12.43
N TRP A 33 -0.34 5.73 -12.64
CA TRP A 33 -1.28 5.65 -13.77
C TRP A 33 -2.52 6.54 -13.62
N ARG A 34 -2.83 6.98 -12.40
CA ARG A 34 -3.84 8.03 -12.17
C ARG A 34 -3.37 9.39 -12.67
N ILE A 35 -2.07 9.68 -12.56
CA ILE A 35 -1.47 10.94 -13.05
C ILE A 35 -1.12 10.84 -14.53
N CYS A 36 -0.55 9.72 -14.97
CA CYS A 36 -0.22 9.40 -16.36
C CYS A 36 -1.06 8.21 -16.85
N PRO A 37 -2.29 8.41 -17.36
CA PRO A 37 -3.07 7.29 -17.89
C PRO A 37 -2.34 6.58 -19.03
N LYS A 38 -2.28 5.24 -18.99
CA LYS A 38 -1.54 4.41 -19.97
C LYS A 38 -1.94 4.63 -21.43
N HIS A 39 -3.15 5.11 -21.68
CA HIS A 39 -3.68 5.37 -23.02
C HIS A 39 -3.29 6.77 -23.55
N LYS A 40 -2.64 7.61 -22.74
CA LYS A 40 -2.15 8.93 -23.14
C LYS A 40 -0.64 8.89 -23.30
N ASN A 41 -0.16 9.46 -24.40
CA ASN A 41 1.26 9.69 -24.58
C ASN A 41 1.67 10.88 -23.70
N VAL A 42 2.70 10.68 -22.89
CA VAL A 42 3.23 11.69 -21.97
C VAL A 42 4.69 11.90 -22.28
N ASN A 43 5.16 13.14 -22.18
CA ASN A 43 6.58 13.42 -22.33
C ASN A 43 7.36 12.89 -21.11
N LYS A 44 8.65 12.63 -21.30
CA LYS A 44 9.52 12.11 -20.23
C LYS A 44 9.46 12.95 -18.93
N PRO A 45 9.50 14.30 -18.98
CA PRO A 45 9.43 15.11 -17.76
C PRO A 45 8.16 14.90 -16.95
N MET A 46 7.00 14.71 -17.61
CA MET A 46 5.74 14.47 -16.89
C MET A 46 5.73 13.09 -16.23
N LEU A 47 6.30 12.07 -16.89
CA LEU A 47 6.42 10.74 -16.31
C LEU A 47 7.36 10.73 -15.08
N ASP A 48 8.48 11.46 -15.16
CA ASP A 48 9.41 11.60 -14.04
C ASP A 48 8.73 12.33 -12.85
N PHE A 49 7.96 13.39 -13.14
CA PHE A 49 7.13 14.09 -12.14
C PHE A 49 6.08 13.18 -11.50
N ALA A 50 5.30 12.45 -12.31
CA ALA A 50 4.26 11.56 -11.81
C ALA A 50 4.82 10.43 -10.94
N THR A 51 6.00 9.94 -11.30
CA THR A 51 6.71 8.91 -10.52
C THR A 51 7.19 9.47 -9.19
N ALA A 52 7.81 10.65 -9.18
CA ALA A 52 8.23 11.33 -7.95
C ALA A 52 7.03 11.61 -7.03
N GLN A 53 5.91 12.08 -7.58
CA GLN A 53 4.69 12.33 -6.84
C GLN A 53 4.07 11.03 -6.30
N ALA A 54 4.14 9.93 -7.04
CA ALA A 54 3.68 8.62 -6.58
C ALA A 54 4.53 8.09 -5.44
N VAL A 55 5.86 8.22 -5.52
CA VAL A 55 6.79 7.85 -4.45
C VAL A 55 6.55 8.71 -3.20
N ALA A 56 6.38 10.02 -3.37
CA ALA A 56 6.06 10.91 -2.26
C ALA A 56 4.75 10.46 -1.60
N ASN A 57 3.65 10.41 -2.34
CA ASN A 57 2.34 10.02 -1.80
C ASN A 57 2.32 8.62 -1.15
N TYR A 58 3.06 7.66 -1.70
CA TYR A 58 3.13 6.31 -1.15
C TYR A 58 3.90 6.25 0.18
N ASN A 59 4.95 7.06 0.30
CA ASN A 59 5.80 7.08 1.49
C ASN A 59 5.38 8.15 2.51
N THR A 60 4.55 9.13 2.14
CA THR A 60 3.99 10.12 3.06
C THR A 60 2.96 9.48 3.99
N GLY A 61 2.98 9.89 5.27
CA GLY A 61 1.96 9.49 6.26
C GLY A 61 2.45 8.52 7.32
N TYR A 62 3.71 8.05 7.24
CA TYR A 62 4.39 7.40 8.36
C TYR A 62 5.48 8.29 8.93
N ALA A 63 5.56 8.42 10.26
CA ALA A 63 6.60 9.16 10.95
C ALA A 63 8.00 8.59 10.69
N ASN A 64 8.08 7.28 10.41
CA ASN A 64 9.31 6.59 10.03
C ASN A 64 9.58 6.60 8.52
N SER A 65 8.80 7.33 7.73
CA SER A 65 9.12 7.51 6.31
C SER A 65 10.48 8.19 6.16
N TYR A 66 11.31 7.65 5.26
CA TYR A 66 12.63 8.19 4.93
C TYR A 66 12.57 9.42 4.02
N LEU A 67 11.37 9.81 3.57
CA LEU A 67 11.17 10.86 2.58
C LEU A 67 11.73 12.20 3.04
N ASP A 68 11.46 12.60 4.29
CA ASP A 68 11.95 13.88 4.83
C ASP A 68 13.48 13.96 4.87
N SER A 69 14.14 12.83 5.18
CA SER A 69 15.59 12.73 5.20
C SER A 69 16.19 12.81 3.80
N ILE A 70 15.54 12.21 2.80
CA ILE A 70 15.97 12.25 1.40
C ILE A 70 15.77 13.65 0.82
N MET A 71 14.69 14.33 1.20
CA MET A 71 14.33 15.67 0.73
C MET A 71 15.04 16.80 1.49
N GLY A 72 15.82 16.47 2.53
CA GLY A 72 16.54 17.46 3.34
C GLY A 72 15.63 18.37 4.17
N ILE A 73 14.41 17.94 4.46
CA ILE A 73 13.43 18.75 5.19
C ILE A 73 13.62 18.53 6.70
N PRO A 74 14.04 19.56 7.46
CA PRO A 74 14.21 19.43 8.91
C PRO A 74 12.87 19.18 9.60
N ARG A 75 12.80 18.10 10.37
CA ARG A 75 11.56 17.67 11.03
C ARG A 75 11.36 18.39 12.35
N ALA A 76 10.46 19.38 12.38
CA ALA A 76 10.09 20.05 13.62
C ALA A 76 9.36 19.08 14.59
N THR A 77 9.52 19.28 15.90
CA THR A 77 8.89 18.46 16.95
C THR A 77 7.37 18.41 16.86
N ALA A 78 6.74 19.50 16.42
CA ALA A 78 5.29 19.55 16.17
C ALA A 78 4.87 18.64 15.00
N VAL A 79 5.63 18.66 13.90
CA VAL A 79 5.41 17.81 12.72
C VAL A 79 5.58 16.33 13.09
N HIS A 80 6.60 15.99 13.89
CA HIS A 80 6.80 14.61 14.34
C HIS A 80 5.65 14.09 15.23
N LYS A 81 5.10 14.95 16.10
CA LYS A 81 3.90 14.59 16.90
C LYS A 81 2.67 14.36 16.01
N LEU A 82 2.45 15.23 15.02
CA LEU A 82 1.34 15.09 14.06
C LEU A 82 1.47 13.80 13.23
N LEU A 83 2.67 13.50 12.75
CA LEU A 83 2.95 12.25 12.03
C LEU A 83 2.68 11.03 12.91
N LYS A 84 3.16 10.99 14.16
CA LYS A 84 2.88 9.86 15.08
C LYS A 84 1.38 9.65 15.34
N GLU A 85 0.60 10.73 15.38
CA GLU A 85 -0.85 10.64 15.52
C GLU A 85 -1.51 10.12 14.22
N GLN A 86 -1.00 10.52 13.06
CA GLN A 86 -1.40 9.93 11.78
C GLN A 86 -1.03 8.44 11.69
N ASP A 87 0.18 8.03 12.08
CA ASP A 87 0.61 6.62 12.14
C ASP A 87 -0.36 5.80 13.00
N ARG A 88 -0.74 6.33 14.18
CA ARG A 88 -1.73 5.67 15.04
C ARG A 88 -3.04 5.43 14.33
N ARG A 89 -3.56 6.43 13.60
CA ARG A 89 -4.83 6.33 12.85
C ARG A 89 -4.71 5.35 11.69
N MET A 90 -3.62 5.44 10.93
CA MET A 90 -3.35 4.58 9.79
C MET A 90 -3.16 3.13 10.21
N ASP A 91 -2.60 2.86 11.38
CA ASP A 91 -2.42 1.51 11.92
C ASP A 91 -3.70 0.87 12.46
N ILE A 92 -4.78 1.63 12.73
CA ILE A 92 -6.04 1.06 13.23
C ILE A 92 -6.61 0.05 12.22
N VAL A 93 -6.63 0.41 10.95
CA VAL A 93 -7.20 -0.43 9.88
C VAL A 93 -6.36 -1.71 9.65
N PRO A 94 -5.03 -1.63 9.49
CA PRO A 94 -4.14 -2.80 9.49
C PRO A 94 -4.28 -3.67 10.75
N ARG A 95 -4.30 -3.07 11.95
CA ARG A 95 -4.47 -3.84 13.20
C ARG A 95 -5.79 -4.60 13.22
N LYS A 96 -6.89 -3.95 12.88
CA LYS A 96 -8.21 -4.58 12.76
C LYS A 96 -8.22 -5.68 11.70
N LYS A 97 -7.54 -5.49 10.57
CA LYS A 97 -7.42 -6.50 9.51
C LYS A 97 -6.61 -7.71 9.96
N ILE A 98 -5.50 -7.50 10.67
CA ILE A 98 -4.67 -8.57 11.25
C ILE A 98 -5.46 -9.33 12.33
N GLN A 99 -6.20 -8.62 13.19
CA GLN A 99 -6.99 -9.24 14.24
C GLN A 99 -8.14 -10.08 13.68
N ASN A 100 -8.89 -9.55 12.69
CA ASN A 100 -9.91 -10.33 11.98
C ASN A 100 -9.33 -11.55 11.28
N LYS A 101 -8.12 -11.44 10.72
CA LYS A 101 -7.44 -12.58 10.11
C LYS A 101 -7.09 -13.66 11.14
N ARG A 102 -6.55 -13.29 12.30
CA ARG A 102 -6.27 -14.25 13.39
C ARG A 102 -7.54 -14.96 13.87
N LEU A 103 -8.62 -14.20 14.06
CA LEU A 103 -9.92 -14.76 14.43
C LEU A 103 -10.44 -15.74 13.36
N GLN A 104 -10.24 -15.44 12.07
CA GLN A 104 -10.59 -16.36 10.99
C GLN A 104 -9.73 -17.62 10.97
N GLU A 105 -8.42 -17.50 11.25
CA GLU A 105 -7.50 -18.64 11.36
C GLU A 105 -7.86 -19.53 12.57
N GLU A 106 -8.23 -18.94 13.70
CA GLU A 106 -8.72 -19.64 14.90
C GLU A 106 -10.06 -20.34 14.62
N LEU A 107 -11.02 -19.66 13.97
CA LEU A 107 -12.30 -20.27 13.58
C LEU A 107 -12.13 -21.44 12.61
N ALA A 108 -11.21 -21.33 11.64
CA ALA A 108 -10.93 -22.40 10.68
C ALA A 108 -10.37 -23.65 11.36
N TYR A 109 -9.53 -23.45 12.40
CA TYR A 109 -9.01 -24.55 13.21
C TYR A 109 -10.07 -25.23 14.06
N GLU A 110 -10.97 -24.46 14.68
CA GLU A 110 -12.07 -25.01 15.48
C GLU A 110 -13.14 -25.72 14.63
N THR A 111 -13.37 -25.27 13.40
CA THR A 111 -14.38 -25.86 12.49
C THR A 111 -13.87 -27.02 11.65
N GLY A 112 -12.57 -27.37 11.73
CA GLY A 112 -11.98 -28.47 10.97
C GLY A 112 -11.89 -28.25 9.47
N LEU A 113 -11.99 -26.98 9.01
CA LEU A 113 -11.80 -26.58 7.62
C LEU A 113 -10.30 -26.38 7.35
N PHE A 114 -9.58 -27.49 7.23
CA PHE A 114 -8.27 -27.55 6.57
C PHE A 114 -8.31 -28.57 5.44
#